data_AF-A0A1M7HB86-F1
#
_entry.id   AF-A0A1M7HB86-F1
#
_cell.length_a   1.000
_cell.length_b   1.000
_cell.length_c   1.000
_cell.angle_alpha   90.00
_cell.angle_beta   90.00
_cell.angle_gamma   90.00
#
_symmetry.space_group_name_H-M   'P 1'
#
loop_
_entity.id
_entity.type
_entity.pdbx_description
1 polymer ?
#
loop_
_entity_poly.entity_id
_entity_poly.type
_entity_poly.pdbx_seq_one_letter_code
_entity_poly.pdbx_strand_id
1 'polypeptide(L)'
;MRRTLVCAALLGVATIVHAARPAPPAVQQREPTADERNAFDEYYREQVPPRVSGGPSLFAPVFDIQRRRGQPWQVIARVDSSPRHYTPELCRQVRTSYIYDAKAPKGQRWSPSAAAPEWYVWLATPKVICTAAQYTVRMDPAVSNEDATALLRQHRELLQRARLLFAGNSGCARQRSLTFRFAAMAPAPPANGAPAMVGMVFESDRDTRVHVAVRKHRGEYAAWNVNCAEGAAG
;
A
#
# COMPACT_ATOMS: atom_id res chain seq x y z
N MET A 1 22.18 14.34 78.93
CA MET A 1 22.71 14.90 77.67
C MET A 1 22.56 13.85 76.56
N ARG A 2 22.23 14.29 75.32
CA ARG A 2 21.90 13.51 74.08
C ARG A 2 20.47 12.94 74.07
N ARG A 3 19.44 13.57 73.49
CA ARG A 3 19.12 13.97 72.08
C ARG A 3 19.16 12.81 71.07
N THR A 4 17.96 12.38 70.63
CA THR A 4 17.66 12.08 69.22
C THR A 4 16.16 12.19 68.94
N LEU A 5 15.82 13.11 68.02
CA LEU A 5 14.53 13.28 67.35
C LEU A 5 14.39 12.24 66.23
N VAL A 6 13.18 11.75 65.99
CA VAL A 6 12.82 11.05 64.74
C VAL A 6 11.54 11.70 64.18
N CYS A 7 11.69 12.42 63.06
CA CYS A 7 10.61 12.91 62.21
C CYS A 7 10.11 11.77 61.32
N ALA A 8 8.81 11.49 61.34
CA ALA A 8 8.16 10.61 60.38
C ALA A 8 7.50 11.44 59.27
N ALA A 9 7.97 11.27 58.03
CA ALA A 9 7.45 11.91 56.84
C ALA A 9 6.24 11.13 56.29
N LEU A 10 5.15 11.86 56.01
CA LEU A 10 3.96 11.37 55.33
C LEU A 10 4.22 11.23 53.82
N LEU A 11 4.16 10.01 53.30
CA LEU A 11 4.21 9.70 51.87
C LEU A 11 2.79 9.74 51.28
N GLY A 12 2.48 10.81 50.56
CA GLY A 12 1.28 10.92 49.72
C GLY A 12 1.46 10.17 48.41
N VAL A 13 0.62 9.16 48.16
CA VAL A 13 0.59 8.41 46.90
C VAL A 13 -0.24 9.21 45.89
N ALA A 14 0.45 9.84 44.92
CA ALA A 14 -0.20 10.45 43.76
C ALA A 14 -0.54 9.36 42.73
N THR A 15 -1.82 9.03 42.61
CA THR A 15 -2.34 8.18 41.52
C THR A 15 -2.34 8.96 40.20
N ILE A 16 -1.45 8.59 39.28
CA ILE A 16 -1.44 9.12 37.91
C ILE A 16 -2.57 8.44 37.13
N VAL A 17 -3.66 9.17 36.91
CA VAL A 17 -4.75 8.77 36.00
C VAL A 17 -4.21 8.86 34.57
N HIS A 18 -3.94 7.71 33.95
CA HIS A 18 -3.70 7.64 32.50
C HIS A 18 -5.02 7.97 31.78
N ALA A 19 -5.13 9.19 31.25
CA ALA A 19 -6.20 9.55 30.34
C ALA A 19 -6.13 8.66 29.09
N ALA A 20 -7.07 7.73 28.96
CA ALA A 20 -7.24 6.92 27.77
C ALA A 20 -7.51 7.85 26.57
N ARG A 21 -6.66 7.79 25.55
CA ARG A 21 -6.90 8.47 24.27
C ARG A 21 -8.22 7.95 23.69
N PRO A 22 -9.14 8.84 23.24
CA PRO A 22 -10.37 8.40 22.60
C PRO A 22 -10.02 7.59 21.36
N ALA A 23 -10.62 6.41 21.24
CA ALA A 23 -10.46 5.54 20.08
C ALA A 23 -10.84 6.33 18.80
N PRO A 24 -10.07 6.17 17.71
CA PRO A 24 -10.41 6.85 16.45
C PRO A 24 -11.85 6.51 16.04
N PRO A 25 -12.60 7.48 15.48
CA PRO A 25 -13.98 7.26 15.11
C PRO A 25 -14.09 6.10 14.12
N ALA A 26 -14.95 5.13 14.45
CA ALA A 26 -15.14 3.94 13.64
C ALA A 26 -15.55 4.33 12.20
N VAL A 27 -14.79 3.82 11.23
CA VAL A 27 -15.14 3.92 9.81
C VAL A 27 -16.26 2.93 9.54
N GLN A 28 -17.36 3.42 8.97
CA GLN A 28 -18.47 2.58 8.54
C GLN A 28 -18.28 2.23 7.08
N GLN A 29 -18.55 0.98 6.72
CA GLN A 29 -18.53 0.48 5.35
C GLN A 29 -19.90 -0.06 4.96
N ARG A 30 -20.19 -0.09 3.66
CA ARG A 30 -21.39 -0.73 3.12
C ARG A 30 -21.15 -1.28 1.72
N GLU A 31 -22.04 -2.17 1.30
CA GLU A 31 -22.12 -2.59 -0.09
C GLU A 31 -22.64 -1.45 -1.00
N PRO A 32 -22.30 -1.47 -2.30
CA PRO A 32 -22.89 -0.56 -3.25
C PRO A 32 -24.39 -0.81 -3.39
N THR A 33 -25.13 0.22 -3.73
CA THR A 33 -26.52 0.12 -4.17
C THR A 33 -26.60 -0.31 -5.64
N ALA A 34 -27.77 -0.80 -6.08
CA ALA A 34 -27.99 -1.13 -7.50
C ALA A 34 -27.86 0.11 -8.39
N ASP A 35 -28.36 1.26 -7.94
CA ASP A 35 -28.28 2.52 -8.69
C ASP A 35 -26.83 2.98 -8.88
N GLU A 36 -25.98 2.88 -7.85
CA GLU A 36 -24.55 3.22 -7.94
C GLU A 36 -23.82 2.33 -8.94
N ARG A 37 -24.09 1.01 -8.92
CA ARG A 37 -23.51 0.04 -9.87
C ARG A 37 -23.93 0.35 -11.30
N ASN A 38 -25.24 0.43 -11.54
CA ASN A 38 -25.78 0.67 -12.89
C ASN A 38 -25.31 2.01 -13.47
N ALA A 39 -25.29 3.06 -12.65
CA ALA A 39 -24.79 4.38 -13.06
C ALA A 39 -23.29 4.35 -13.37
N PHE A 40 -22.50 3.55 -12.64
CA PHE A 40 -21.08 3.38 -12.94
C PHE A 40 -20.85 2.62 -14.24
N ASP A 41 -21.58 1.53 -14.47
CA ASP A 41 -21.46 0.72 -15.68
C ASP A 41 -21.85 1.50 -16.95
N GLU A 42 -22.87 2.35 -16.85
CA GLU A 42 -23.25 3.30 -17.92
C GLU A 42 -22.11 4.29 -18.19
N TYR A 43 -21.66 5.00 -17.16
CA TYR A 43 -20.57 5.97 -17.25
C TYR A 43 -19.26 5.36 -17.81
N TYR A 44 -18.87 4.18 -17.32
CA TYR A 44 -17.61 3.55 -17.71
C TYR A 44 -17.64 3.09 -19.18
N ARG A 45 -18.78 2.61 -19.68
CA ARG A 45 -18.95 2.26 -21.10
C ARG A 45 -18.83 3.47 -22.02
N GLU A 46 -19.31 4.64 -21.59
CA GLU A 46 -19.19 5.88 -22.36
C GLU A 46 -17.75 6.44 -22.35
N GLN A 47 -17.06 6.36 -21.21
CA GLN A 47 -15.71 6.92 -21.03
C GLN A 47 -14.58 6.10 -21.65
N VAL A 48 -14.79 4.81 -21.92
CA VAL A 48 -13.73 3.93 -22.40
C VAL A 48 -13.94 3.59 -23.87
N PRO A 49 -13.43 4.42 -24.82
CA PRO A 49 -13.25 3.97 -26.17
C PRO A 49 -12.37 2.70 -26.15
N PRO A 50 -12.74 1.62 -26.86
CA PRO A 50 -12.01 0.35 -26.87
C PRO A 50 -10.50 0.45 -27.17
N ARG A 51 -10.04 1.58 -27.71
CA ARG A 51 -8.67 1.81 -28.14
C ARG A 51 -7.75 2.45 -27.09
N VAL A 52 -8.28 3.06 -26.02
CA VAL A 52 -7.47 3.88 -25.07
C VAL A 52 -7.04 3.10 -23.83
N SER A 53 -7.90 2.24 -23.29
CA SER A 53 -7.63 1.40 -22.10
C SER A 53 -7.05 0.02 -22.44
N GLY A 54 -6.87 -0.29 -23.72
CA GLY A 54 -6.66 -1.67 -24.16
C GLY A 54 -7.95 -2.52 -24.10
N GLY A 55 -9.10 -1.93 -24.40
CA GLY A 55 -10.40 -2.59 -24.41
C GLY A 55 -11.17 -2.46 -23.09
N PRO A 56 -12.45 -2.87 -23.07
CA PRO A 56 -13.24 -2.92 -21.84
C PRO A 56 -12.55 -3.81 -20.80
N SER A 57 -12.56 -3.38 -19.54
CA SER A 57 -12.14 -4.21 -18.42
C SER A 57 -12.92 -5.53 -18.45
N LEU A 58 -12.20 -6.65 -18.40
CA LEU A 58 -12.83 -7.97 -18.20
C LEU A 58 -13.19 -8.21 -16.73
N PHE A 59 -12.79 -7.31 -15.82
CA PHE A 59 -13.03 -7.38 -14.39
C PHE A 59 -14.20 -6.50 -14.01
N ALA A 60 -15.06 -7.02 -13.13
CA ALA A 60 -16.07 -6.23 -12.47
C ALA A 60 -15.40 -5.13 -11.61
N PRO A 61 -15.97 -3.91 -11.58
CA PRO A 61 -15.48 -2.86 -10.70
C PRO A 61 -15.53 -3.28 -9.23
N VAL A 62 -14.49 -2.96 -8.49
CA VAL A 62 -14.44 -3.12 -7.04
C VAL A 62 -14.81 -1.79 -6.40
N PHE A 63 -15.81 -1.80 -5.53
CA PHE A 63 -16.28 -0.60 -4.85
C PHE A 63 -15.70 -0.52 -3.44
N ASP A 64 -15.27 0.67 -3.06
CA ASP A 64 -14.84 1.01 -1.72
C ASP A 64 -15.72 2.16 -1.23
N ILE A 65 -16.59 1.81 -0.29
CA ILE A 65 -17.62 2.71 0.22
C ILE A 65 -17.45 2.84 1.71
N GLN A 66 -17.08 4.03 2.12
CA GLN A 66 -16.79 4.31 3.52
C GLN A 66 -17.32 5.68 3.94
N ARG A 67 -17.59 5.81 5.24
CA ARG A 67 -17.81 7.11 5.87
C ARG A 67 -17.27 7.13 7.27
N ARG A 68 -16.86 8.33 7.70
CA ARG A 68 -16.74 8.63 9.13
C ARG A 68 -18.09 9.12 9.65
N ARG A 69 -18.32 8.95 10.95
CA ARG A 69 -19.55 9.43 11.59
C ARG A 69 -19.74 10.94 11.34
N GLY A 70 -20.91 11.32 10.84
CA GLY A 70 -21.24 12.73 10.52
C GLY A 70 -20.71 13.23 9.17
N GLN A 71 -19.99 12.40 8.41
CA GLN A 71 -19.55 12.72 7.06
C GLN A 71 -20.42 12.01 6.00
N PRO A 72 -20.55 12.58 4.79
CA PRO A 72 -21.20 11.90 3.68
C PRO A 72 -20.46 10.60 3.33
N TRP A 73 -21.18 9.67 2.68
CA TRP A 73 -20.57 8.49 2.10
C TRP A 73 -19.58 8.89 1.00
N GLN A 74 -18.35 8.41 1.13
CA GLN A 74 -17.38 8.40 0.05
C GLN A 74 -17.55 7.07 -0.69
N VAL A 75 -17.81 7.15 -1.99
CA VAL A 75 -18.02 5.99 -2.85
C VAL A 75 -16.98 6.07 -3.96
N ILE A 76 -16.09 5.07 -4.01
CA ILE A 76 -15.03 4.96 -5.00
C ILE A 76 -15.25 3.65 -5.78
N ALA A 77 -15.19 3.71 -7.10
CA ALA A 77 -15.13 2.53 -7.95
C ALA A 77 -13.71 2.38 -8.49
N ARG A 78 -13.14 1.18 -8.39
CA ARG A 78 -11.81 0.84 -8.91
C ARG A 78 -11.96 -0.18 -10.03
N VAL A 79 -11.31 0.08 -11.15
CA VAL A 79 -11.34 -0.79 -12.32
C VAL A 79 -9.93 -1.18 -12.71
N ASP A 80 -9.73 -2.48 -12.89
CA ASP A 80 -8.47 -3.04 -13.34
C ASP A 80 -8.50 -3.27 -14.85
N SER A 81 -7.48 -2.80 -15.57
CA SER A 81 -7.36 -3.05 -17.00
C SER A 81 -7.12 -4.54 -17.29
N SER A 82 -7.37 -4.98 -18.52
CA SER A 82 -6.90 -6.29 -18.97
C SER A 82 -5.37 -6.36 -18.89
N PRO A 83 -4.78 -7.44 -18.32
CA PRO A 83 -3.34 -7.62 -18.26
C PRO A 83 -2.70 -7.65 -19.64
N ARG A 84 -1.53 -7.01 -19.77
CA ARG A 84 -0.78 -6.93 -21.02
C ARG A 84 0.71 -7.08 -20.74
N HIS A 85 1.45 -7.54 -21.74
CA HIS A 85 2.90 -7.44 -21.71
C HIS A 85 3.29 -5.96 -21.68
N TYR A 86 4.07 -5.58 -20.69
CA TYR A 86 4.66 -4.26 -20.59
C TYR A 86 6.10 -4.28 -21.10
N THR A 87 6.83 -5.35 -20.79
CA THR A 87 8.09 -5.74 -21.41
C THR A 87 8.02 -7.25 -21.73
N PRO A 88 9.02 -7.83 -22.43
CA PRO A 88 9.08 -9.28 -22.61
C PRO A 88 9.10 -10.07 -21.30
N GLU A 89 9.56 -9.46 -20.21
CA GLU A 89 9.75 -10.08 -18.89
C GLU A 89 8.68 -9.69 -17.87
N LEU A 90 7.83 -8.70 -18.18
CA LEU A 90 6.86 -8.14 -17.25
C LEU A 90 5.47 -8.07 -17.87
N CYS A 91 4.51 -8.62 -17.14
CA CYS A 91 3.11 -8.31 -17.31
C CYS A 91 2.73 -7.11 -16.45
N ARG A 92 1.77 -6.31 -16.93
CA ARG A 92 1.21 -5.15 -16.21
C ARG A 92 -0.30 -5.11 -16.31
N GLN A 93 -0.92 -4.67 -15.23
CA GLN A 93 -2.31 -4.27 -15.11
C GLN A 93 -2.37 -2.87 -14.50
N VAL A 94 -3.24 -2.02 -15.03
CA VAL A 94 -3.41 -0.64 -14.53
C VAL A 94 -4.74 -0.56 -13.81
N ARG A 95 -4.72 -0.06 -12.57
CA ARG A 95 -5.91 0.21 -11.78
C ARG A 95 -6.24 1.69 -11.85
N THR A 96 -7.42 2.03 -12.33
CA THR A 96 -7.97 3.38 -12.30
C THR A 96 -9.06 3.48 -11.25
N SER A 97 -9.17 4.65 -10.62
CA SER A 97 -10.19 4.92 -9.61
C SER A 97 -11.11 6.05 -10.08
N TYR A 98 -12.38 5.94 -9.73
CA TYR A 98 -13.43 6.90 -10.04
C TYR A 98 -14.16 7.25 -8.75
N ILE A 99 -14.57 8.51 -8.61
CA ILE A 99 -15.28 9.00 -7.44
C ILE A 99 -16.73 9.31 -7.80
N TYR A 100 -17.63 9.01 -6.86
CA TYR A 100 -19.04 9.31 -6.99
C TYR A 100 -19.41 10.57 -6.22
N ASP A 101 -20.07 11.50 -6.88
CA ASP A 101 -20.73 12.67 -6.29
C ASP A 101 -22.25 12.54 -6.40
N ALA A 102 -22.90 12.28 -5.27
CA ALA A 102 -24.35 12.17 -5.19
C ALA A 102 -25.08 13.50 -5.49
N LYS A 103 -24.40 14.65 -5.35
CA LYS A 103 -24.98 15.98 -5.59
C LYS A 103 -24.91 16.41 -7.04
N ALA A 104 -24.05 15.79 -7.84
CA ALA A 104 -23.94 16.08 -9.25
C ALA A 104 -25.21 15.64 -10.03
N PRO A 105 -25.53 16.30 -11.16
CA PRO A 105 -26.64 15.91 -12.01
C PRO A 105 -26.56 14.43 -12.43
N LYS A 106 -27.72 13.81 -12.66
CA LYS A 106 -27.79 12.44 -13.18
C LYS A 106 -27.01 12.36 -14.50
N GLY A 107 -26.14 11.36 -14.65
CA GLY A 107 -25.22 11.22 -15.78
C GLY A 107 -23.84 11.86 -15.57
N GLN A 108 -23.66 12.73 -14.56
CA GLN A 108 -22.37 13.36 -14.23
C GLN A 108 -21.89 13.03 -12.81
N ARG A 109 -22.49 12.01 -12.20
CA ARG A 109 -22.17 11.62 -10.81
C ARG A 109 -20.83 10.92 -10.67
N TRP A 110 -20.30 10.37 -11.75
CA TRP A 110 -19.00 9.73 -11.74
C TRP A 110 -17.98 10.61 -12.44
N SER A 111 -16.79 10.70 -11.87
CA SER A 111 -15.64 11.37 -12.48
C SER A 111 -14.35 10.59 -12.17
N PRO A 112 -13.30 10.75 -12.99
CA PRO A 112 -12.00 10.17 -12.68
C PRO A 112 -11.51 10.72 -11.33
N SER A 113 -10.97 9.84 -10.49
CA SER A 113 -10.32 10.27 -9.25
C SER A 113 -9.10 11.14 -9.57
N ALA A 114 -8.79 12.09 -8.68
CA ALA A 114 -7.52 12.82 -8.73
C ALA A 114 -6.31 11.92 -8.43
N ALA A 115 -6.54 10.72 -7.88
CA ALA A 115 -5.49 9.74 -7.67
C ALA A 115 -4.93 9.26 -9.01
N ALA A 116 -3.59 9.27 -9.14
CA ALA A 116 -2.93 8.73 -10.31
C ALA A 116 -3.23 7.23 -10.48
N PRO A 117 -3.28 6.71 -11.73
CA PRO A 117 -3.44 5.28 -11.97
C PRO A 117 -2.34 4.47 -11.30
N GLU A 118 -2.71 3.37 -10.65
CA GLU A 118 -1.76 2.47 -10.00
C GLU A 118 -1.33 1.38 -10.97
N TRP A 119 -0.03 1.06 -11.01
CA TRP A 119 0.48 0.01 -11.88
C TRP A 119 0.77 -1.22 -11.05
N TYR A 120 0.26 -2.36 -11.48
CA TYR A 120 0.48 -3.66 -10.86
C TYR A 120 1.25 -4.53 -11.84
N VAL A 121 2.39 -5.09 -11.40
CA VAL A 121 3.29 -5.87 -12.25
C VAL A 121 3.63 -7.23 -11.64
N TRP A 122 3.96 -8.17 -12.53
CA TRP A 122 4.47 -9.49 -12.19
C TRP A 122 5.32 -10.03 -13.35
N LEU A 123 6.10 -11.07 -13.08
CA LEU A 123 6.95 -11.69 -14.11
C LEU A 123 6.10 -12.35 -15.18
N ALA A 124 6.43 -12.06 -16.44
CA ALA A 124 5.86 -12.76 -17.58
C ALA A 124 6.39 -14.21 -17.60
N THR A 125 5.53 -15.14 -17.99
CA THR A 125 5.96 -16.50 -18.30
C THR A 125 6.23 -16.60 -19.80
N PRO A 126 7.38 -17.13 -20.24
CA PRO A 126 7.69 -17.22 -21.66
C PRO A 126 6.58 -17.92 -22.45
N LYS A 127 6.18 -17.32 -23.58
CA LYS A 127 5.16 -17.85 -24.51
C LYS A 127 3.74 -17.95 -23.93
N VAL A 128 3.47 -17.34 -22.78
CA VAL A 128 2.13 -17.29 -22.18
C VAL A 128 1.60 -15.87 -22.27
N ILE A 129 0.34 -15.70 -22.68
CA ILE A 129 -0.32 -14.39 -22.64
C ILE A 129 -0.45 -13.92 -21.20
N CYS A 130 -0.29 -12.62 -20.95
CA CYS A 130 -0.55 -12.07 -19.62
C CYS A 130 -2.03 -12.27 -19.26
N THR A 131 -2.29 -13.00 -18.19
CA THR A 131 -3.62 -13.17 -17.59
C THR A 131 -3.64 -12.57 -16.19
N ALA A 132 -4.82 -12.47 -15.58
CA ALA A 132 -4.93 -11.99 -14.21
C ALA A 132 -4.07 -12.86 -13.28
N ALA A 133 -3.26 -12.21 -12.44
CA ALA A 133 -2.41 -12.90 -11.49
C ALA A 133 -2.94 -12.70 -10.06
N GLN A 134 -2.87 -13.74 -9.25
CA GLN A 134 -3.27 -13.66 -7.83
C GLN A 134 -2.36 -12.74 -7.03
N TYR A 135 -1.06 -12.77 -7.34
CA TYR A 135 -0.04 -12.00 -6.64
C TYR A 135 0.59 -10.99 -7.60
N THR A 136 0.23 -9.73 -7.42
CA THR A 136 0.78 -8.61 -8.16
C THR A 136 1.50 -7.66 -7.21
N VAL A 137 2.47 -6.93 -7.75
CA VAL A 137 3.25 -5.94 -6.99
C VAL A 137 2.94 -4.56 -7.55
N ARG A 138 2.55 -3.63 -6.68
CA ARG A 138 2.35 -2.24 -7.10
C ARG A 138 3.69 -1.61 -7.46
N MET A 139 3.82 -1.03 -8.63
CA MET A 139 5.04 -0.40 -9.12
C MET A 139 4.82 1.10 -9.28
N ASP A 140 5.67 1.89 -8.61
CA ASP A 140 5.77 3.31 -8.89
C ASP A 140 6.35 3.52 -10.30
N PRO A 141 5.78 4.40 -11.15
CA PRO A 141 6.27 4.66 -12.50
C PRO A 141 7.73 5.15 -12.56
N ALA A 142 8.28 5.67 -11.47
CA ALA A 142 9.69 6.08 -11.40
C ALA A 142 10.67 4.91 -11.22
N VAL A 143 10.20 3.69 -10.94
CA VAL A 143 11.05 2.49 -10.89
C VAL A 143 11.34 2.03 -12.32
N SER A 144 12.61 1.73 -12.64
CA SER A 144 12.95 1.23 -13.97
C SER A 144 12.45 -0.20 -14.19
N ASN A 145 12.18 -0.57 -15.45
CA ASN A 145 11.73 -1.93 -15.79
C ASN A 145 12.77 -2.99 -15.44
N GLU A 146 14.06 -2.66 -15.55
CA GLU A 146 15.16 -3.54 -15.18
C GLU A 146 15.16 -3.80 -13.68
N ASP A 147 15.05 -2.74 -12.87
CA ASP A 147 15.02 -2.87 -11.41
C ASP A 147 13.75 -3.63 -10.97
N ALA A 148 12.59 -3.31 -11.56
CA ALA A 148 11.35 -4.03 -11.27
C ALA A 148 11.47 -5.54 -11.54
N THR A 149 12.05 -5.92 -12.68
CA THR A 149 12.29 -7.33 -13.05
C THR A 149 13.25 -8.00 -12.06
N ALA A 150 14.36 -7.34 -11.72
CA ALA A 150 15.33 -7.87 -10.77
C ALA A 150 14.75 -8.07 -9.37
N LEU A 151 14.01 -7.07 -8.87
CA LEU A 151 13.37 -7.13 -7.56
C LEU A 151 12.31 -8.24 -7.50
N LEU A 152 11.48 -8.38 -8.55
CA LEU A 152 10.49 -9.47 -8.62
C LEU A 152 11.15 -10.85 -8.58
N ARG A 153 12.30 -11.03 -9.25
CA ARG A 153 13.03 -12.31 -9.23
C ARG A 153 13.70 -12.57 -7.88
N GLN A 154 14.28 -11.55 -7.25
CA GLN A 154 15.16 -11.69 -6.09
C GLN A 154 14.46 -11.42 -4.74
N HIS A 155 13.17 -11.08 -4.73
CA HIS A 155 12.50 -10.55 -3.53
C HIS A 155 12.61 -11.43 -2.29
N ARG A 156 12.60 -12.77 -2.45
CA ARG A 156 12.70 -13.71 -1.32
C ARG A 156 14.07 -13.67 -0.68
N GLU A 157 15.12 -13.65 -1.49
CA GLU A 157 16.51 -13.57 -1.03
C GLU A 157 16.80 -12.20 -0.39
N LEU A 158 16.31 -11.11 -1.02
CA LEU A 158 16.43 -9.76 -0.48
C LEU A 158 15.71 -9.62 0.86
N LEU A 159 14.52 -10.19 1.01
CA LEU A 159 13.80 -10.21 2.29
C LEU A 159 14.57 -11.01 3.35
N GLN A 160 15.13 -12.16 2.99
CA GLN A 160 15.93 -12.97 3.91
C GLN A 160 17.16 -12.20 4.42
N ARG A 161 17.86 -11.49 3.54
CA ARG A 161 18.98 -10.61 3.93
C ARG A 161 18.50 -9.44 4.78
N ALA A 162 17.36 -8.83 4.42
CA ALA A 162 16.78 -7.73 5.18
C ALA A 162 16.39 -8.12 6.60
N ARG A 163 15.98 -9.37 6.87
CA ARG A 163 15.66 -9.85 8.24
C ARG A 163 16.83 -9.70 9.22
N LEU A 164 18.08 -9.71 8.75
CA LEU A 164 19.23 -9.40 9.60
C LEU A 164 19.24 -7.94 10.04
N LEU A 165 18.86 -7.02 9.14
CA LEU A 165 18.71 -5.59 9.44
C LEU A 165 17.57 -5.32 10.42
N PHE A 166 16.53 -6.18 10.45
CA PHE A 166 15.42 -6.04 11.40
C PHE A 166 15.91 -6.25 12.83
N ALA A 167 16.86 -7.16 13.05
CA ALA A 167 17.42 -7.40 14.38
C ALA A 167 18.20 -6.19 14.91
N GLY A 168 18.86 -5.45 14.01
CA GLY A 168 19.59 -4.21 14.35
C GLY A 168 18.71 -2.96 14.49
N ASN A 169 17.44 -3.01 14.07
CA ASN A 169 16.50 -1.91 14.18
C ASN A 169 15.39 -2.26 15.19
N SER A 170 15.41 -1.65 16.37
CA SER A 170 14.45 -1.92 17.46
C SER A 170 12.99 -1.73 17.05
N GLY A 171 12.69 -0.81 16.12
CA GLY A 171 11.36 -0.60 15.55
C GLY A 171 10.89 -1.73 14.62
N CYS A 172 11.83 -2.47 14.03
CA CYS A 172 11.58 -3.60 13.15
C CYS A 172 11.71 -4.97 13.83
N ALA A 173 12.40 -5.04 14.97
CA ALA A 173 12.79 -6.29 15.61
C ALA A 173 11.61 -7.24 15.88
N ARG A 174 10.44 -6.69 16.25
CA ARG A 174 9.21 -7.46 16.50
C ARG A 174 8.60 -8.08 15.25
N GLN A 175 8.92 -7.55 14.07
CA GLN A 175 8.34 -7.99 12.80
C GLN A 175 9.20 -9.05 12.08
N ARG A 176 10.40 -9.37 12.57
CA ARG A 176 11.39 -10.23 11.87
C ARG A 176 10.91 -11.65 11.57
N SER A 177 10.03 -12.18 12.40
CA SER A 177 9.50 -13.55 12.29
C SER A 177 8.18 -13.61 11.53
N LEU A 178 7.62 -12.47 11.10
CA LEU A 178 6.36 -12.47 10.37
C LEU A 178 6.54 -13.02 8.96
N THR A 179 5.42 -13.52 8.44
CA THR A 179 5.30 -13.91 7.03
C THR A 179 5.01 -12.66 6.24
N PHE A 180 5.76 -12.44 5.16
CA PHE A 180 5.62 -11.25 4.33
C PHE A 180 5.35 -11.62 2.88
N ARG A 181 4.54 -10.81 2.20
CA ARG A 181 4.42 -10.78 0.75
C ARG A 181 5.00 -9.48 0.19
N PHE A 182 5.61 -9.57 -0.99
CA PHE A 182 6.08 -8.37 -1.69
C PHE A 182 4.86 -7.64 -2.28
N ALA A 183 4.60 -6.42 -1.82
CA ALA A 183 3.36 -5.70 -2.09
C ALA A 183 3.56 -4.49 -3.01
N ALA A 184 4.68 -3.77 -2.87
CA ALA A 184 4.97 -2.64 -3.73
C ALA A 184 6.47 -2.39 -3.93
N MET A 185 6.83 -1.72 -5.01
CA MET A 185 8.15 -1.16 -5.26
C MET A 185 8.02 0.32 -5.61
N ALA A 186 8.89 1.14 -5.02
CA ALA A 186 8.90 2.58 -5.20
C ALA A 186 10.31 3.11 -4.97
N PRO A 187 10.68 4.30 -5.46
CA PRO A 187 11.94 4.92 -5.07
C PRO A 187 12.08 4.99 -3.55
N ALA A 188 13.24 4.60 -3.02
CA ALA A 188 13.56 4.78 -1.62
C ALA A 188 14.38 6.05 -1.44
N PRO A 189 14.04 6.91 -0.47
CA PRO A 189 14.84 8.09 -0.20
C PRO A 189 16.26 7.67 0.19
N PRO A 190 17.28 8.46 -0.17
CA PRO A 190 18.64 8.20 0.25
C PRO A 190 18.71 8.19 1.78
N ALA A 191 19.49 7.26 2.33
CA ALA A 191 19.73 7.15 3.76
C ALA A 191 21.22 7.06 4.03
N ASN A 192 21.70 7.76 5.06
CA ASN A 192 23.09 7.70 5.53
C ASN A 192 24.13 7.97 4.41
N GLY A 193 23.89 8.99 3.57
CA GLY A 193 24.81 9.38 2.49
C GLY A 193 24.86 8.40 1.29
N ALA A 194 24.00 7.38 1.26
CA ALA A 194 23.88 6.48 0.12
C ALA A 194 23.18 7.16 -1.08
N PRO A 195 23.50 6.76 -2.33
CA PRO A 195 22.80 7.24 -3.52
C PRO A 195 21.32 6.84 -3.50
N ALA A 196 20.54 7.34 -4.48
CA ALA A 196 19.15 6.92 -4.67
C ALA A 196 19.05 5.39 -4.74
N MET A 197 18.12 4.84 -3.97
CA MET A 197 17.89 3.40 -3.82
C MET A 197 16.51 3.05 -4.39
N VAL A 198 16.30 1.78 -4.69
CA VAL A 198 14.96 1.27 -5.00
C VAL A 198 14.39 0.65 -3.74
N GLY A 199 13.17 1.01 -3.39
CA GLY A 199 12.45 0.52 -2.22
C GLY A 199 11.56 -0.67 -2.56
N MET A 200 11.50 -1.62 -1.64
CA MET A 200 10.55 -2.71 -1.62
C MET A 200 9.65 -2.56 -0.40
N VAL A 201 8.35 -2.74 -0.57
CA VAL A 201 7.35 -2.75 0.49
C VAL A 201 6.83 -4.16 0.65
N PHE A 202 6.95 -4.67 1.87
CA PHE A 202 6.46 -5.97 2.27
C PHE A 202 5.29 -5.80 3.22
N GLU A 203 4.20 -6.53 2.97
CA GLU A 203 3.03 -6.58 3.84
C GLU A 203 3.00 -7.92 4.56
N SER A 204 2.80 -7.88 5.88
CA SER A 204 2.70 -9.09 6.69
C SER A 204 1.31 -9.69 6.68
N ASP A 205 1.21 -10.92 7.18
CA ASP A 205 -0.04 -11.58 7.54
C ASP A 205 -0.79 -10.92 8.72
N ARG A 206 -0.21 -9.89 9.35
CA ARG A 206 -0.79 -9.12 10.45
C ARG A 206 -0.97 -7.64 10.09
N ASP A 207 -1.13 -7.34 8.81
CA ASP A 207 -1.34 -5.99 8.26
C ASP A 207 -0.24 -4.97 8.64
N THR A 208 0.96 -5.44 8.95
CA THR A 208 2.13 -4.56 9.15
C THR A 208 2.88 -4.38 7.84
N ARG A 209 3.47 -3.19 7.66
CA ARG A 209 4.30 -2.87 6.49
C ARG A 209 5.75 -2.71 6.88
N VAL A 210 6.63 -3.24 6.04
CA VAL A 210 8.07 -3.00 6.13
C VAL A 210 8.58 -2.48 4.80
N HIS A 211 9.30 -1.37 4.86
CA HIS A 211 10.01 -0.79 3.74
C HIS A 211 11.47 -1.23 3.79
N VAL A 212 11.94 -1.87 2.74
CA VAL A 212 13.33 -2.31 2.57
C VAL A 212 13.95 -1.46 1.46
N ALA A 213 14.96 -0.67 1.78
CA ALA A 213 15.75 0.04 0.79
C ALA A 213 16.79 -0.92 0.20
N VAL A 214 16.84 -0.99 -1.13
CA VAL A 214 17.74 -1.86 -1.89
C VAL A 214 18.72 -1.00 -2.68
N ARG A 215 20.00 -1.25 -2.42
CA ARG A 215 21.10 -0.61 -3.13
C ARG A 215 21.47 -1.44 -4.34
N LYS A 216 21.54 -0.80 -5.51
CA LYS A 216 22.10 -1.36 -6.74
C LYS A 216 23.59 -1.02 -6.82
N HIS A 217 24.43 -2.02 -7.01
CA HIS A 217 25.87 -1.81 -7.21
C HIS A 217 26.43 -2.87 -8.16
N ARG A 218 27.01 -2.44 -9.29
CA ARG A 218 27.57 -3.32 -10.34
C ARG A 218 26.61 -4.42 -10.82
N GLY A 219 25.31 -4.11 -10.89
CA GLY A 219 24.27 -5.06 -11.31
C GLY A 219 23.74 -5.97 -10.20
N GLU A 220 24.33 -5.92 -9.00
CA GLU A 220 23.84 -6.65 -7.84
C GLU A 220 22.89 -5.79 -6.99
N TYR A 221 21.92 -6.45 -6.36
CA TYR A 221 20.94 -5.84 -5.46
C TYR A 221 21.20 -6.32 -4.04
N ALA A 222 21.33 -5.38 -3.10
CA ALA A 222 21.55 -5.69 -1.69
C ALA A 222 20.59 -4.90 -0.80
N ALA A 223 19.97 -5.59 0.16
CA ALA A 223 19.20 -4.93 1.21
C ALA A 223 20.14 -4.04 2.04
N TRP A 224 19.80 -2.76 2.16
CA TRP A 224 20.65 -1.74 2.76
C TRP A 224 20.07 -1.19 4.07
N ASN A 225 18.77 -0.92 4.11
CA ASN A 225 18.10 -0.39 5.29
C ASN A 225 16.65 -0.87 5.36
N VAL A 226 16.07 -0.84 6.56
CA VAL A 226 14.69 -1.25 6.84
C VAL A 226 13.99 -0.20 7.69
N ASN A 227 12.73 0.08 7.35
CA ASN A 227 11.85 0.95 8.12
C ASN A 227 10.51 0.26 8.32
N CYS A 228 10.11 0.14 9.59
CA CYS A 228 8.90 -0.56 10.01
C CYS A 228 7.95 0.35 10.81
N ALA A 229 8.05 1.68 10.62
CA ALA A 229 7.11 2.61 11.19
C ALA A 229 5.67 2.21 10.81
N GLU A 230 4.77 2.25 11.78
CA GLU A 230 3.35 2.02 11.56
C GLU A 230 2.87 2.97 10.47
N GLY A 231 2.40 2.40 9.36
CA GLY A 231 1.93 3.17 8.24
C GLY A 231 0.82 4.12 8.72
N ALA A 232 1.07 5.41 8.62
CA ALA A 232 0.00 6.37 8.48
C ALA A 232 -0.82 5.93 7.24
N ALA A 233 -1.97 5.32 7.50
CA ALA A 233 -3.01 5.19 6.51
C ALA A 233 -3.35 6.60 6.02
N GLY A 234 -3.04 6.87 4.75
CA GLY A 234 -3.50 8.03 3.99
C GLY A 234 -3.94 7.51 2.63
#